data_AF-A0A1V6NE58-F1
#
_entry.id   AF-A0A1V6NE58-F1
#
_cell.length_a   1.000
_cell.length_b   1.000
_cell.length_c   1.000
_cell.angle_alpha   90.00
_cell.angle_beta   90.00
_cell.angle_gamma   90.00
#
_symmetry.space_group_name_H-M   'P 1'
#
loop_
_entity.id
_entity.type
_entity.pdbx_description
1 polymer ?
#
loop_
_entity_poly.entity_id
_entity_poly.type
_entity_poly.pdbx_seq_one_letter_code
_entity_poly.pdbx_strand_id
1 'polypeptide(L)'
;MTEEPQPIRSLSDEELEDLMILRYRSQEREERRTEILRDSRATWMRYQRFMSLQSYRNQPERHCLTVKRLEGRLAQLWQEAIDLLEEVEVDEEELEEVTGC
;
A
#
# COMPACT_ATOMS: atom_id res chain seq x y z
N MET A 1 -42.64 6.71 -7.37
CA MET A 1 -42.32 7.28 -6.05
C MET A 1 -40.97 7.95 -6.22
N THR A 2 -40.96 9.28 -6.28
CA THR A 2 -39.75 10.09 -6.36
C THR A 2 -39.25 10.29 -4.92
N GLU A 3 -38.12 9.68 -4.58
CA GLU A 3 -37.44 9.98 -3.32
C GLU A 3 -37.03 11.45 -3.35
N GLU A 4 -37.57 12.24 -2.42
CA GLU A 4 -37.09 13.61 -2.21
C GLU A 4 -35.63 13.55 -1.76
N PRO A 5 -34.73 14.33 -2.38
CA PRO A 5 -33.33 14.33 -1.98
C PRO A 5 -33.25 14.80 -0.52
N GLN A 6 -32.56 14.00 0.31
CA GLN A 6 -32.36 14.38 1.70
C GLN A 6 -31.60 15.71 1.78
N PRO A 7 -31.94 16.59 2.74
CA PRO A 7 -31.26 17.87 2.91
C PRO A 7 -29.77 17.64 3.21
N ILE A 8 -28.91 18.32 2.45
CA ILE A 8 -27.46 18.31 2.66
C ILE A 8 -27.17 18.89 4.05
N ARG A 9 -26.59 18.09 4.96
CA ARG A 9 -26.16 18.56 6.28
C ARG A 9 -24.92 19.45 6.11
N SER A 10 -24.88 20.57 6.84
CA SER A 10 -23.66 21.35 6.97
C SER A 10 -22.69 20.62 7.90
N LEU A 11 -21.43 20.51 7.50
CA LEU A 11 -20.35 20.02 8.36
C LEU A 11 -19.99 21.07 9.41
N SER A 12 -19.58 20.62 10.59
CA SER A 12 -18.95 21.46 11.60
C SER A 12 -17.50 21.79 11.19
N ASP A 13 -16.91 22.82 11.82
CA ASP A 13 -15.49 23.16 11.59
C ASP A 13 -14.56 22.00 12.00
N GLU A 14 -14.94 21.23 13.03
CA GLU A 14 -14.22 20.05 13.52
C GLU A 14 -14.28 18.90 12.50
N GLU A 15 -15.47 18.58 11.98
CA GLU A 15 -15.65 17.55 10.93
C GLU A 15 -14.88 17.92 9.65
N LEU A 16 -14.80 19.22 9.32
CA LEU A 16 -14.02 19.68 8.19
C LEU A 16 -12.50 19.49 8.43
N GLU A 17 -12.02 19.76 9.65
CA GLU A 17 -10.62 19.55 10.03
C GLU A 17 -10.25 18.07 9.96
N ASP A 18 -11.11 17.18 10.47
CA ASP A 18 -10.91 15.73 10.41
C ASP A 18 -10.84 15.22 8.97
N LEU A 19 -11.74 15.69 8.09
CA LEU A 19 -11.71 15.35 6.66
C LEU A 19 -10.44 15.86 5.97
N MET A 20 -9.90 17.01 6.37
CA MET A 20 -8.64 17.52 5.85
C MET A 20 -7.47 16.63 6.27
N ILE A 21 -7.46 16.16 7.52
CA ILE A 21 -6.45 15.23 8.04
C ILE A 21 -6.52 13.89 7.31
N LEU A 22 -7.71 13.29 7.19
CA LEU A 22 -7.93 12.04 6.45
C LEU A 22 -7.47 12.15 5.00
N ARG A 23 -7.78 13.26 4.34
CA ARG A 23 -7.32 13.52 2.96
C ARG A 23 -5.80 13.60 2.86
N TYR A 24 -5.14 14.26 3.82
CA TYR A 24 -3.69 14.35 3.86
C TYR A 24 -3.04 12.97 4.03
N ARG A 25 -3.53 12.17 5.00
CA ARG A 25 -3.06 10.79 5.23
C ARG A 25 -3.28 9.90 3.99
N SER A 26 -4.45 10.02 3.35
CA SER A 26 -4.77 9.31 2.11
C SER A 26 -3.77 9.62 0.99
N GLN A 27 -3.35 10.88 0.85
CA GLN A 27 -2.34 11.27 -0.12
C GLN A 27 -0.96 10.65 0.20
N GLU A 28 -0.52 10.70 1.45
CA GLU A 28 0.76 10.08 1.87
C GLU A 28 0.75 8.56 1.63
N ARG A 29 -0.39 7.89 1.88
CA ARG A 29 -0.54 6.46 1.58
C ARG A 29 -0.47 6.15 0.09
N GLU A 30 -1.05 6.96 -0.78
CA GLU A 30 -0.97 6.72 -2.22
C GLU A 30 0.48 6.86 -2.74
N GLU A 31 1.25 7.80 -2.18
CA GLU A 31 2.68 7.93 -2.46
C GLU A 31 3.46 6.68 -2.01
N ARG A 32 3.25 6.22 -0.77
CA ARG A 32 3.83 4.98 -0.23
C ARG A 32 3.45 3.75 -1.06
N ARG A 33 2.18 3.62 -1.44
CA ARG A 33 1.68 2.53 -2.30
C ARG A 33 2.41 2.51 -3.63
N THR A 34 2.60 3.68 -4.24
CA THR A 34 3.33 3.81 -5.50
C THR A 34 4.79 3.36 -5.35
N GLU A 35 5.44 3.69 -4.24
CA GLU A 35 6.79 3.26 -3.93
C GLU A 35 6.88 1.74 -3.75
N ILE A 36 6.03 1.15 -2.92
CA ILE A 36 5.98 -0.30 -2.67
C ILE A 36 5.77 -1.07 -3.97
N LEU A 37 4.85 -0.63 -4.84
CA LEU A 37 4.60 -1.27 -6.13
C LEU A 37 5.82 -1.18 -7.06
N ARG A 38 6.48 -0.02 -7.10
CA ARG A 38 7.69 0.19 -7.90
C ARG A 38 8.83 -0.72 -7.43
N ASP A 39 9.06 -0.79 -6.13
CA ASP A 39 10.10 -1.61 -5.51
C ASP A 39 9.82 -3.10 -5.65
N SER A 40 8.56 -3.51 -5.47
CA SER A 40 8.11 -4.89 -5.68
C SER A 40 8.38 -5.33 -7.11
N ARG A 41 7.98 -4.51 -8.09
CA ARG A 41 8.25 -4.80 -9.50
C ARG A 41 9.74 -4.89 -9.79
N ALA A 42 10.55 -3.94 -9.31
CA ALA A 42 11.99 -3.95 -9.52
C ALA A 42 12.66 -5.20 -8.91
N THR A 43 12.26 -5.58 -7.68
CA THR A 43 12.80 -6.73 -6.96
C THR A 43 12.38 -8.04 -7.63
N TRP A 44 11.12 -8.16 -8.05
CA TRP A 44 10.62 -9.32 -8.79
C TRP A 44 11.34 -9.52 -10.12
N MET A 45 11.54 -8.45 -10.89
CA MET A 45 12.29 -8.53 -12.15
C MET A 45 13.73 -8.97 -11.94
N ARG A 46 14.38 -8.54 -10.85
CA ARG A 46 15.72 -9.03 -10.47
C ARG A 46 15.68 -10.50 -10.09
N TYR A 47 14.69 -10.93 -9.32
CA TYR A 47 14.50 -12.34 -8.94
C TYR A 47 14.35 -13.23 -10.17
N GLN A 48 13.42 -12.89 -11.08
CA GLN A 48 13.22 -13.65 -12.31
C GLN A 48 14.46 -13.70 -13.20
N ARG A 49 15.16 -12.57 -13.37
CA ARG A 49 16.41 -12.54 -14.12
C ARG A 49 17.45 -13.45 -13.46
N PHE A 50 17.54 -13.43 -12.14
CA PHE A 50 18.53 -14.21 -11.43
C PHE A 50 18.25 -15.72 -11.52
N MET A 51 16.98 -16.12 -11.40
CA MET A 51 16.52 -17.50 -11.54
C MET A 51 16.67 -18.05 -12.97
N SER A 52 16.55 -17.20 -13.99
CA SER A 52 16.71 -17.59 -15.40
C SER A 52 18.15 -17.67 -15.88
N LEU A 53 19.09 -17.07 -15.15
CA LEU A 53 20.52 -17.14 -15.49
C LEU A 53 21.12 -18.46 -14.99
N GLN A 54 21.95 -19.12 -15.82
CA GLN A 54 22.77 -20.29 -15.42
C GLN A 54 23.85 -19.97 -14.36
N SER A 55 23.75 -18.83 -13.69
CA SER A 55 24.63 -18.40 -12.59
C SER A 55 24.75 -19.44 -11.48
N TYR A 56 23.70 -20.24 -11.26
CA TYR A 56 23.72 -21.40 -10.36
C TYR A 56 24.85 -22.40 -10.68
N ARG A 57 25.12 -22.66 -11.97
CA ARG A 57 26.16 -23.62 -12.37
C ARG A 57 27.57 -23.13 -12.12
N ASN A 58 27.78 -21.81 -12.17
CA ASN A 58 29.13 -21.23 -12.08
C ASN A 58 29.48 -20.79 -10.66
N GLN A 59 28.51 -20.33 -9.86
CA GLN A 59 28.70 -19.80 -8.51
C GLN A 59 27.47 -20.08 -7.62
N PRO A 60 27.22 -21.34 -7.23
CA PRO A 60 25.98 -21.75 -6.56
C PRO A 60 25.75 -21.07 -5.21
N GLU A 61 26.81 -20.81 -4.45
CA GLU A 61 26.71 -20.15 -3.13
C GLU A 61 26.30 -18.68 -3.25
N ARG A 62 26.94 -17.94 -4.17
CA ARG A 62 26.57 -16.55 -4.47
C ARG A 62 25.16 -16.48 -5.07
N HIS A 63 24.80 -17.50 -5.85
CA HIS A 63 23.45 -17.65 -6.36
C HIS A 63 22.43 -17.76 -5.21
N CYS A 64 22.63 -18.73 -4.32
CA CYS A 64 21.78 -18.94 -3.15
C CYS A 64 21.64 -17.69 -2.27
N LEU A 65 22.75 -17.00 -1.97
CA LEU A 65 22.73 -15.77 -1.15
C LEU A 65 21.93 -14.64 -1.80
N THR A 66 22.03 -14.49 -3.12
CA THR A 66 21.31 -13.43 -3.85
C THR A 66 19.82 -13.72 -3.90
N VAL A 67 19.43 -14.97 -4.15
CA VAL A 67 18.02 -15.43 -4.13
C VAL A 67 17.40 -15.14 -2.76
N LYS A 68 18.05 -15.57 -1.67
CA LYS A 68 17.55 -15.33 -0.30
C LYS A 68 17.37 -13.84 0.02
N ARG A 69 18.28 -12.98 -0.45
CA ARG A 69 18.15 -11.52 -0.25
C ARG A 69 16.94 -10.95 -0.99
N LEU A 70 16.71 -11.40 -2.23
CA LEU A 70 15.56 -10.95 -3.02
C LEU A 70 14.25 -11.46 -2.43
N GLU A 71 14.20 -12.72 -1.98
CA GLU A 71 13.04 -13.29 -1.28
C GLU A 71 12.74 -12.52 0.02
N GLY A 72 13.77 -12.22 0.82
CA GLY A 72 13.62 -11.42 2.03
C GLY A 72 13.08 -10.01 1.74
N ARG A 73 13.58 -9.34 0.69
CA ARG A 73 13.05 -8.03 0.30
C ARG A 73 11.61 -8.10 -0.20
N LEU A 74 11.24 -9.14 -0.96
CA LEU A 74 9.86 -9.34 -1.40
C LEU A 74 8.92 -9.59 -0.20
N ALA A 75 9.36 -10.35 0.79
CA ALA A 75 8.59 -10.57 2.02
C ALA A 75 8.40 -9.28 2.82
N GLN A 76 9.43 -8.44 2.93
CA GLN A 76 9.31 -7.12 3.55
C GLN A 76 8.31 -6.23 2.82
N LEU A 77 8.42 -6.13 1.49
CA LEU A 77 7.50 -5.33 0.67
C LEU A 77 6.06 -5.84 0.74
N TRP A 78 5.87 -7.15 0.89
CA TRP A 78 4.56 -7.74 1.12
C TRP A 78 3.98 -7.34 2.48
N GLN A 79 4.79 -7.33 3.54
CA GLN A 79 4.35 -6.86 4.85
C GLN A 79 4.03 -5.36 4.82
N GLU A 80 4.90 -4.53 4.23
CA GLU A 80 4.65 -3.09 4.05
C GLU A 80 3.33 -2.84 3.30
N ALA A 81 2.97 -3.70 2.34
CA ALA A 81 1.69 -3.62 1.63
C ALA A 81 0.48 -4.03 2.49
N ILE A 82 0.62 -5.04 3.36
CA ILE A 82 -0.42 -5.43 4.32
C ILE A 82 -0.66 -4.30 5.32
N ASP A 83 0.41 -3.77 5.92
CA ASP A 83 0.31 -2.70 6.91
C ASP A 83 -0.40 -1.48 6.29
N LEU A 84 -0.12 -1.17 5.02
CA LEU A 84 -0.79 -0.09 4.30
C LEU A 84 -2.29 -0.36 4.06
N LEU A 85 -2.70 -1.62 3.85
CA LEU A 85 -4.11 -1.99 3.73
C LEU A 85 -4.84 -1.86 5.07
N GLU A 86 -4.21 -2.26 6.17
CA GLU A 86 -4.75 -2.08 7.52
C GLU A 86 -4.92 -0.58 7.85
N GLU A 87 -3.95 0.26 7.48
CA GLU A 87 -4.10 1.72 7.62
C GLU A 87 -5.25 2.30 6.78
N VAL A 88 -5.58 1.70 5.63
CA VAL A 88 -6.72 2.13 4.81
C VAL A 88 -8.03 1.75 5.48
N GLU A 89 -8.14 0.54 6.03
CA GLU A 89 -9.34 0.09 6.74
C GLU A 89 -9.64 1.00 7.94
N VAL A 90 -8.63 1.38 8.73
CA VAL A 90 -8.79 2.32 9.85
C VAL A 90 -9.28 3.69 9.39
N ASP A 91 -8.71 4.25 8.32
CA ASP A 91 -9.13 5.56 7.81
C ASP A 91 -10.53 5.50 7.14
N GLU A 92 -10.95 4.36 6.61
CA GLU A 92 -12.33 4.14 6.12
C GLU A 92 -13.33 4.13 7.29
N GLU A 93 -13.00 3.47 8.40
CA GLU A 93 -13.79 3.52 9.64
C GLU A 93 -13.88 4.95 10.20
N GLU A 94 -12.75 5.67 10.29
CA GLU A 94 -12.74 7.08 10.73
C GLU A 94 -13.60 7.96 9.80
N LEU A 95 -13.60 7.69 8.49
CA LEU A 95 -14.43 8.43 7.53
C LEU A 95 -15.92 8.15 7.72
N GLU A 96 -16.31 6.89 7.96
CA GLU A 96 -17.70 6.52 8.26
C GLU A 96 -18.17 7.20 9.55
N GLU A 97 -17.33 7.28 10.58
CA GLU A 97 -17.65 7.99 11.84
C GLU A 97 -17.91 9.49 11.61
N VAL A 98 -17.06 10.16 10.82
CA VAL A 98 -17.21 11.60 10.53
C VAL A 98 -18.39 11.89 9.61
N THR A 99 -18.67 11.00 8.65
CA THR A 99 -19.70 11.23 7.63
C THR A 99 -21.07 10.66 8.01
N GLY A 100 -21.13 9.71 8.95
CA GLY A 100 -22.34 9.02 9.38
C GLY A 100 -22.96 8.13 8.30
N CYS A 101 -22.15 7.62 7.37
CA CYS A 101 -22.55 6.70 6.30
C CYS A 101 -22.48 5.24 6.72
#